data_AF-A0AAW7BEH0-F1
#
_entry.id   AF-A0AAW7BEH0-F1
#
_cell.length_a   1.000
_cell.length_b   1.000
_cell.length_c   1.000
_cell.angle_alpha   90.00
_cell.angle_beta   90.00
_cell.angle_gamma   90.00
#
_symmetry.space_group_name_H-M   'P 1'
#
loop_
_entity.id
_entity.type
_entity.pdbx_description
1 polymer ?
#
loop_
_entity_poly.entity_id
_entity_poly.type
_entity_poly.pdbx_seq_one_letter_code
_entity_poly.pdbx_strand_id
1 'polypeptide(L)'
;MIDPRASSGEKLAPPAPLPYVSRKALKRVPHALPVPTVCKCGGQVTLMNNSAIYGREYGDWPYVYACTATGCGRYVGLHPDTDLPLGTLADKPLRDARNRCKKPFERIWRDKLMKRTQAYTWLADQLQLSTDECHFGLFDVPTCERAKAVCDAYLEAIYTSSARFG
;
A
#
# COMPACT_ATOMS: atom_id res chain seq x y z
N MET A 1 7.62 -13.15 4.42
CA MET A 1 8.48 -13.99 3.55
C MET A 1 8.63 -13.33 2.19
N ILE A 2 9.79 -13.43 1.53
CA ILE A 2 9.99 -12.95 0.15
C ILE A 2 9.35 -13.93 -0.83
N ASP A 3 8.81 -13.44 -1.95
CA ASP A 3 8.26 -14.29 -3.01
C ASP A 3 9.30 -15.32 -3.50
N PRO A 4 8.99 -16.64 -3.46
CA PRO A 4 9.96 -17.68 -3.82
C PRO A 4 10.40 -17.61 -5.28
N ARG A 5 9.56 -17.05 -6.17
CA ARG A 5 9.90 -16.79 -7.58
C ARG A 5 11.06 -15.81 -7.70
N ALA A 6 11.36 -15.02 -6.67
CA ALA A 6 12.51 -14.12 -6.67
C ALA A 6 13.87 -14.85 -6.68
N SER A 7 13.91 -16.11 -6.24
CA SER A 7 15.13 -16.93 -6.13
C SER A 7 15.09 -18.21 -6.97
N SER A 8 13.95 -18.53 -7.59
CA SER A 8 13.82 -19.70 -8.48
C SER A 8 14.65 -19.55 -9.76
N GLY A 9 15.16 -20.68 -10.28
CA GLY A 9 15.80 -20.77 -11.60
C GLY A 9 14.80 -20.85 -12.76
N GLU A 10 13.53 -21.15 -12.49
CA GLU A 10 12.49 -21.36 -13.51
C GLU A 10 12.08 -20.05 -14.19
N LYS A 11 11.96 -20.04 -15.52
CA LYS A 11 11.56 -18.85 -16.28
C LYS A 11 10.26 -18.25 -15.75
N LEU A 12 10.28 -16.95 -15.43
CA LEU A 12 9.06 -16.24 -15.01
C LEU A 12 8.11 -16.08 -16.19
N ALA A 13 6.86 -16.50 -15.99
CA ALA A 13 5.74 -16.21 -16.87
C ALA A 13 4.92 -15.05 -16.28
N PRO A 14 4.97 -13.83 -16.86
CA PRO A 14 4.15 -12.73 -16.38
C PRO A 14 2.67 -13.02 -16.68
N PRO A 15 1.74 -12.83 -15.71
CA PRO A 15 0.32 -12.93 -16.00
C PRO A 15 -0.09 -11.78 -16.93
N ALA A 16 -0.91 -12.09 -17.94
CA ALA A 16 -1.46 -11.05 -18.82
C ALA A 16 -2.29 -10.04 -17.99
N PRO A 17 -2.23 -8.72 -18.29
CA PRO A 17 -1.56 -8.08 -19.41
C PRO A 17 -0.15 -7.54 -19.08
N LEU A 18 0.53 -8.06 -18.04
CA LEU A 18 1.85 -7.58 -17.68
C LEU A 18 2.88 -7.94 -18.77
N PRO A 19 3.73 -6.98 -19.18
CA PRO A 19 4.76 -7.24 -20.19
C PRO A 19 5.88 -8.11 -19.62
N TYR A 20 6.15 -8.00 -18.32
CA TYR A 20 7.16 -8.77 -17.60
C TYR A 20 6.94 -8.75 -16.09
N VAL A 21 7.69 -9.59 -15.38
CA VAL A 21 7.86 -9.55 -13.92
C VAL A 21 9.36 -9.67 -13.62
N SER A 22 9.88 -8.80 -12.76
CA SER A 22 11.31 -8.72 -12.44
C SER A 22 11.64 -9.44 -11.13
N ARG A 23 12.53 -10.43 -11.16
CA ARG A 23 13.03 -11.07 -9.93
C ARG A 23 13.65 -10.07 -8.96
N LYS A 24 14.42 -9.11 -9.47
CA LYS A 24 15.04 -8.06 -8.64
C LYS A 24 13.96 -7.24 -7.93
N ALA A 25 12.85 -6.96 -8.60
CA ALA A 25 11.73 -6.26 -8.00
C ALA A 25 11.00 -7.10 -6.95
N LEU A 26 10.76 -8.39 -7.22
CA LEU A 26 10.17 -9.31 -6.25
C LEU A 26 10.97 -9.39 -4.94
N LYS A 27 12.31 -9.37 -4.99
CA LYS A 27 13.18 -9.34 -3.79
C LYS A 27 12.97 -8.10 -2.91
N ARG A 28 12.46 -6.99 -3.47
CA ARG A 28 12.23 -5.73 -2.74
C ARG A 28 10.89 -5.70 -2.01
N VAL A 29 10.03 -6.72 -2.20
CA VAL A 29 8.70 -6.80 -1.59
C VAL A 29 8.71 -7.92 -0.55
N PRO A 30 9.20 -7.65 0.67
CA PRO A 30 9.11 -8.63 1.75
C PRO A 30 7.66 -8.71 2.24
N HIS A 31 7.22 -9.90 2.67
CA HIS A 31 5.88 -10.13 3.20
C HIS A 31 4.78 -9.76 2.19
N ALA A 32 5.00 -10.10 0.92
CA ALA A 32 4.04 -9.87 -0.14
C ALA A 32 2.69 -10.52 0.19
N LEU A 33 1.60 -9.76 0.01
CA LEU A 33 0.26 -10.31 0.11
C LEU A 33 -0.02 -11.28 -1.04
N PRO A 34 -0.89 -12.28 -0.82
CA PRO A 34 -1.37 -13.13 -1.91
C PRO A 34 -2.10 -12.30 -2.95
N VAL A 35 -1.99 -12.71 -4.22
CA VAL A 35 -2.73 -12.11 -5.34
C VAL A 35 -4.23 -12.34 -5.10
N PRO A 36 -5.06 -11.27 -5.07
CA PRO A 36 -6.48 -11.42 -4.82
C PRO A 36 -7.19 -11.99 -6.05
N THR A 37 -7.94 -13.08 -5.86
CA THR A 37 -8.77 -13.72 -6.91
C THR A 37 -10.26 -13.49 -6.69
N VAL A 38 -10.69 -13.28 -5.45
CA VAL A 38 -12.09 -13.04 -5.06
C VAL A 38 -12.19 -11.79 -4.20
N CYS A 39 -13.19 -10.96 -4.49
CA CYS A 39 -13.48 -9.74 -3.75
C CYS A 39 -14.42 -10.03 -2.56
N LYS A 40 -14.42 -9.17 -1.54
CA LYS A 40 -15.35 -9.26 -0.39
C LYS A 40 -16.83 -9.22 -0.78
N CYS A 41 -17.18 -8.73 -1.97
CA CYS A 41 -18.55 -8.77 -2.49
C CYS A 41 -18.91 -10.09 -3.22
N GLY A 42 -18.01 -11.08 -3.23
CA GLY A 42 -18.16 -12.34 -3.98
C GLY A 42 -17.78 -12.26 -5.46
N GLY A 43 -17.49 -11.07 -5.98
CA GLY A 43 -17.08 -10.86 -7.36
C GLY A 43 -15.67 -11.40 -7.67
N GLN A 44 -15.46 -11.78 -8.93
CA GLN A 44 -14.14 -12.14 -9.45
C GLN A 44 -13.21 -10.93 -9.53
N VAL A 45 -11.92 -11.17 -9.36
CA VAL A 45 -10.88 -10.13 -9.44
C VAL A 45 -9.97 -10.45 -10.60
N THR A 46 -9.77 -9.47 -11.48
CA THR A 46 -8.93 -9.64 -12.67
C THR A 46 -7.82 -8.60 -12.70
N LEU A 47 -6.69 -9.00 -13.28
CA LEU A 47 -5.57 -8.13 -13.56
C LEU A 47 -5.83 -7.34 -14.84
N MET A 48 -5.68 -6.02 -14.80
CA MET A 48 -5.92 -5.16 -15.95
C MET A 48 -5.08 -3.88 -15.89
N ASN A 49 -5.07 -3.14 -17.00
CA ASN A 49 -4.51 -1.80 -17.04
C ASN A 49 -5.43 -0.80 -16.31
N ASN A 50 -4.87 0.15 -15.58
CA ASN A 50 -5.62 1.10 -14.76
C ASN A 50 -6.42 2.13 -15.57
N SER A 51 -6.17 2.25 -16.87
CA SER A 51 -7.01 3.03 -17.80
C SER A 51 -8.47 2.55 -17.81
N ALA A 52 -8.74 1.28 -17.54
CA ALA A 52 -10.10 0.76 -17.38
C ALA A 52 -10.86 1.42 -16.21
N ILE A 53 -10.12 1.96 -15.23
CA ILE A 53 -10.68 2.61 -14.05
C ILE A 53 -10.67 4.14 -14.22
N TYR A 54 -9.57 4.69 -14.74
CA TYR A 54 -9.36 6.13 -14.75
C TYR A 54 -9.58 6.80 -16.12
N GLY A 55 -9.88 6.03 -17.17
CA GLY A 55 -10.03 6.52 -18.55
C GLY A 55 -8.71 6.84 -19.27
N ARG A 56 -7.58 6.77 -18.57
CA ARG A 56 -6.22 6.89 -19.12
C ARG A 56 -5.22 6.18 -18.20
N GLU A 57 -4.04 5.89 -18.73
CA GLU A 57 -2.96 5.28 -17.94
C GLU A 57 -2.39 6.29 -16.92
N TYR A 58 -2.04 5.77 -15.74
CA TYR A 58 -1.35 6.54 -14.69
C TYR A 58 -0.19 5.76 -14.10
N GLY A 59 0.96 6.42 -13.96
CA GLY A 59 2.18 5.88 -13.34
C GLY A 59 2.97 4.94 -14.25
N ASP A 60 4.21 4.64 -13.86
CA ASP A 60 5.16 3.86 -14.67
C ASP A 60 4.84 2.36 -14.71
N TRP A 61 3.97 1.89 -13.81
CA TRP A 61 3.49 0.51 -13.75
C TRP A 61 1.95 0.50 -13.64
N PRO A 62 1.23 0.79 -14.74
CA PRO A 62 -0.19 1.18 -14.71
C PRO A 62 -1.14 -0.04 -14.62
N TYR A 63 -0.88 -0.96 -13.70
CA TYR A 63 -1.63 -2.20 -13.57
C TYR A 63 -2.32 -2.32 -12.20
N VAL A 64 -3.48 -2.95 -12.20
CA VAL A 64 -4.35 -3.11 -11.02
C VAL A 64 -5.02 -4.48 -11.04
N TYR A 65 -5.21 -5.05 -9.85
CA TYR A 65 -6.22 -6.07 -9.63
C TYR A 65 -7.54 -5.37 -9.29
N ALA A 66 -8.59 -5.63 -10.06
CA ALA A 66 -9.90 -4.99 -9.88
C ALA A 66 -11.04 -6.00 -9.84
N CYS A 67 -12.02 -5.75 -8.97
CA CYS A 67 -13.26 -6.52 -8.93
C CYS A 67 -14.10 -6.21 -10.17
N THR A 68 -14.57 -7.25 -10.86
CA THR A 68 -15.38 -7.12 -12.08
C THR A 68 -16.88 -7.05 -11.82
N ALA A 69 -17.32 -7.25 -10.58
CA ALA A 69 -18.74 -7.14 -10.23
C ALA A 69 -19.23 -5.68 -10.34
N THR A 70 -20.31 -5.49 -11.11
CA THR A 70 -20.97 -4.21 -11.32
C THR A 70 -21.27 -3.53 -9.99
N GLY A 71 -20.89 -2.25 -9.86
CA GLY A 71 -21.12 -1.45 -8.65
C GLY A 71 -20.13 -1.68 -7.50
N CYS A 72 -19.20 -2.65 -7.57
CA CYS A 72 -18.24 -2.88 -6.48
C CYS A 72 -17.12 -1.82 -6.44
N GLY A 73 -16.46 -1.56 -7.57
CA GLY A 73 -15.41 -0.53 -7.70
C GLY A 73 -14.17 -0.72 -6.82
N ARG A 74 -13.96 -1.92 -6.26
CA ARG A 74 -12.78 -2.25 -5.45
C ARG A 74 -11.61 -2.65 -6.33
N TYR A 75 -10.44 -2.08 -6.06
CA TYR A 75 -9.20 -2.42 -6.76
C TYR A 75 -7.99 -2.17 -5.88
N VAL A 76 -6.84 -2.69 -6.32
CA VAL A 76 -5.51 -2.43 -5.74
C VAL A 76 -4.46 -2.38 -6.85
N GLY A 77 -3.54 -1.43 -6.78
CA GLY A 77 -2.39 -1.35 -7.69
C GLY A 77 -1.30 -2.34 -7.35
N LEU A 78 -0.25 -2.38 -8.18
CA LEU A 78 0.87 -3.31 -8.02
C LEU A 78 2.15 -2.60 -7.61
N HIS A 79 3.05 -3.34 -6.95
CA HIS A 79 4.42 -2.90 -6.80
C HIS A 79 5.09 -2.84 -8.19
N PRO A 80 5.86 -1.78 -8.50
CA PRO A 80 6.49 -1.63 -9.81
C PRO A 80 7.31 -2.85 -10.23
N ASP A 81 7.20 -3.22 -11.50
CA ASP A 81 7.88 -4.36 -12.14
C ASP A 81 7.49 -5.74 -11.56
N THR A 82 6.37 -5.81 -10.85
CA THR A 82 5.85 -7.06 -10.25
C THR A 82 4.38 -7.27 -10.55
N ASP A 83 3.90 -8.47 -10.24
CA ASP A 83 2.48 -8.82 -10.16
C ASP A 83 1.96 -8.79 -8.70
N LEU A 84 2.72 -8.23 -7.77
CA LEU A 84 2.39 -8.23 -6.33
C LEU A 84 1.56 -7.01 -5.96
N PRO A 85 0.45 -7.16 -5.22
CA PRO A 85 -0.41 -6.03 -4.86
C PRO A 85 0.23 -5.10 -3.83
N LEU A 86 -0.02 -3.80 -3.92
CA LEU A 86 0.43 -2.76 -2.97
C LEU A 86 -0.24 -2.85 -1.58
N GLY A 87 -1.25 -3.70 -1.44
CA GLY A 87 -2.12 -3.77 -0.28
C GLY A 87 -3.34 -4.63 -0.55
N THR A 88 -4.42 -4.39 0.20
CA THR A 88 -5.70 -5.07 -0.02
C THR A 88 -6.56 -4.33 -1.03
N LEU A 89 -7.48 -5.05 -1.69
CA LEU A 89 -8.58 -4.45 -2.44
C LEU A 89 -9.31 -3.42 -1.58
N ALA A 90 -9.47 -2.22 -2.13
CA ALA A 90 -10.10 -1.10 -1.44
C ALA A 90 -11.14 -0.45 -2.33
N ASP A 91 -12.26 -0.05 -1.73
CA ASP A 91 -13.28 0.79 -2.39
C ASP A 91 -12.84 2.27 -2.32
N LYS A 92 -13.65 3.15 -2.91
CA LYS A 92 -13.34 4.59 -2.90
C LYS A 92 -13.17 5.14 -1.47
N PRO A 93 -14.10 4.92 -0.53
CA PRO A 93 -13.94 5.41 0.85
C PRO A 93 -12.63 4.95 1.50
N LEU A 94 -12.27 3.67 1.37
CA LEU A 94 -11.04 3.15 1.96
C LEU A 94 -9.79 3.73 1.29
N ARG A 95 -9.77 3.86 -0.03
CA ARG A 95 -8.65 4.51 -0.75
C ARG A 95 -8.47 5.96 -0.31
N ASP A 96 -9.57 6.70 -0.18
CA ASP A 96 -9.56 8.10 0.26
C ASP A 96 -9.06 8.22 1.70
N ALA A 97 -9.50 7.33 2.61
CA ALA A 97 -9.02 7.26 3.99
C ALA A 97 -7.52 6.97 4.05
N ARG A 98 -7.05 5.93 3.34
CA ARG A 98 -5.61 5.59 3.26
C ARG A 98 -4.78 6.77 2.76
N ASN A 99 -5.23 7.46 1.71
CA ASN A 99 -4.51 8.60 1.15
C ASN A 99 -4.48 9.80 2.12
N ARG A 100 -5.62 10.17 2.71
CA ARG A 100 -5.68 11.30 3.65
C ARG A 100 -4.89 11.04 4.93
N CYS A 101 -5.09 9.88 5.55
CA CYS A 101 -4.49 9.53 6.84
C CYS A 101 -3.00 9.26 6.78
N LYS A 102 -2.47 8.90 5.60
CA LYS A 102 -1.04 8.73 5.37
C LYS A 102 -0.26 10.04 5.36
N LYS A 103 -0.89 11.19 5.09
CA LYS A 103 -0.18 12.47 4.93
C LYS A 103 0.62 12.91 6.17
N PRO A 104 0.06 12.88 7.40
CA PRO A 104 0.85 13.22 8.59
C PRO A 104 2.00 12.24 8.84
N PHE A 105 1.78 10.94 8.63
CA PHE A 105 2.85 9.95 8.69
C PHE A 105 3.98 10.25 7.69
N GLU A 106 3.64 10.63 6.46
CA GLU A 106 4.63 11.02 5.45
C GLU A 106 5.45 12.23 5.87
N ARG A 107 4.82 13.19 6.52
CA ARG A 107 5.48 14.38 7.03
C ARG A 107 6.57 14.04 8.07
N ILE A 108 6.30 13.11 8.99
CA ILE A 108 7.27 12.69 10.02
C ILE A 108 8.64 12.33 9.42
N TRP A 109 8.66 11.53 8.35
CA TRP A 109 9.93 11.13 7.74
C TRP A 109 10.43 12.07 6.64
N ARG A 110 9.55 12.83 5.97
CA ARG A 110 9.97 13.86 5.00
C ARG A 110 10.66 15.04 5.69
N ASP A 111 10.17 15.42 6.86
CA ASP A 111 10.74 16.48 7.70
C ASP A 111 11.95 15.98 8.51
N LYS A 112 12.41 14.75 8.24
CA LYS A 112 13.58 14.10 8.85
C LYS A 112 13.50 13.93 10.37
N LEU A 113 12.30 13.96 10.95
CA LEU A 113 12.08 13.69 12.39
C LEU A 113 12.38 12.22 12.72
N MET A 114 12.11 11.33 11.76
CA MET A 114 12.51 9.91 11.80
C MET A 114 12.94 9.43 10.41
N LYS A 115 13.79 8.41 10.32
CA LYS A 115 13.92 7.66 9.06
C LYS A 115 12.60 6.93 8.78
N ARG A 116 12.24 6.73 7.50
CA ARG A 116 10.98 6.07 7.13
C ARG A 116 10.77 4.70 7.79
N THR A 117 11.83 3.89 7.90
CA THR A 117 11.78 2.59 8.60
C THR A 117 11.52 2.73 10.10
N GLN A 118 12.14 3.73 10.74
CA GLN A 118 11.90 4.05 12.15
C GLN A 118 10.47 4.54 12.37
N ALA A 119 9.94 5.38 11.47
CA ALA A 119 8.57 5.87 11.54
C ALA A 119 7.55 4.72 11.48
N TYR A 120 7.74 3.73 10.60
CA TYR A 120 6.87 2.54 10.57
C TYR A 120 7.00 1.68 11.83
N THR A 121 8.21 1.49 12.34
CA THR A 121 8.45 0.72 13.58
C THR A 121 7.75 1.39 14.77
N TRP A 122 7.90 2.70 14.89
CA TRP A 122 7.24 3.51 15.91
C TRP A 122 5.71 3.46 15.77
N LEU A 123 5.18 3.69 14.56
CA LEU A 123 3.73 3.68 14.36
C LEU A 123 3.12 2.30 14.65
N ALA A 124 3.83 1.22 14.32
CA ALA A 124 3.40 -0.15 14.63
C ALA A 124 3.22 -0.36 16.14
N ASP A 125 4.20 0.06 16.93
CA ASP A 125 4.15 0.03 18.40
C ASP A 125 2.94 0.83 18.94
N GLN A 126 2.75 2.06 18.46
CA GLN A 126 1.63 2.91 18.88
C GLN A 126 0.25 2.32 18.53
N LEU A 127 0.15 1.55 17.44
CA LEU A 127 -1.08 0.92 17.01
C LEU A 127 -1.28 -0.49 17.57
N GLN A 128 -0.27 -1.03 18.27
CA GLN A 128 -0.21 -2.41 18.73
C GLN A 128 -0.31 -3.41 17.57
N LEU A 129 0.42 -3.13 16.49
CA LEU A 129 0.53 -3.98 15.30
C LEU A 129 1.97 -4.49 15.16
N SER A 130 2.12 -5.60 14.45
CA SER A 130 3.43 -5.99 13.96
C SER A 130 3.93 -4.98 12.90
N THR A 131 5.25 -4.90 12.71
CA THR A 131 5.82 -3.96 11.72
C THR A 131 5.44 -4.34 10.28
N ASP A 132 5.24 -5.63 10.00
CA ASP A 132 4.78 -6.12 8.69
C ASP A 132 3.30 -5.85 8.41
N GLU A 133 2.46 -5.76 9.44
CA GLU A 133 1.05 -5.35 9.31
C GLU A 133 0.87 -3.82 9.29
N CYS A 134 1.86 -3.07 9.80
CA CYS A 134 1.80 -1.61 9.88
C CYS A 134 2.10 -0.92 8.53
N HIS A 135 1.21 -1.11 7.56
CA HIS A 135 1.29 -0.44 6.27
C HIS A 135 -0.08 0.11 5.87
N PHE A 136 -0.14 1.37 5.42
CA PHE A 136 -1.41 2.01 5.02
C PHE A 136 -2.18 1.23 3.94
N GLY A 137 -1.48 0.47 3.08
CA GLY A 137 -2.11 -0.43 2.10
C GLY A 137 -2.85 -1.63 2.72
N LEU A 138 -2.64 -1.91 4.00
CA LEU A 138 -3.25 -3.02 4.76
C LEU A 138 -4.37 -2.54 5.69
N PHE A 139 -4.34 -1.27 6.09
CA PHE A 139 -5.31 -0.71 7.03
C PHE A 139 -6.72 -0.66 6.47
N ASP A 140 -7.69 -0.84 7.36
CA ASP A 140 -9.09 -0.43 7.16
C ASP A 140 -9.28 1.05 7.54
N VAL A 141 -10.51 1.56 7.44
CA VAL A 141 -10.81 2.96 7.75
C VAL A 141 -10.54 3.29 9.23
N PRO A 142 -11.04 2.52 10.22
CA PRO A 142 -10.73 2.78 11.63
C PRO A 142 -9.23 2.82 11.94
N THR A 143 -8.45 1.88 11.40
CA THR A 143 -7.00 1.84 11.62
C THR A 143 -6.32 3.03 10.95
N CYS A 144 -6.78 3.47 9.77
CA CYS A 144 -6.30 4.70 9.13
C CYS A 144 -6.50 5.93 10.04
N GLU A 145 -7.69 6.12 10.63
CA GLU A 145 -7.94 7.25 11.52
C GLU A 145 -7.10 7.20 12.79
N ARG A 146 -6.96 6.02 13.41
CA ARG A 146 -6.07 5.83 14.57
C ARG A 146 -4.63 6.20 14.22
N ALA A 147 -4.12 5.71 13.09
CA ALA A 147 -2.78 6.03 12.62
C ALA A 147 -2.57 7.53 12.40
N LYS A 148 -3.58 8.21 11.82
CA LYS A 148 -3.57 9.65 11.61
C LYS A 148 -3.48 10.39 12.95
N ALA A 149 -4.35 10.05 13.91
CA ALA A 149 -4.39 10.70 15.22
C ALA A 149 -3.05 10.59 15.97
N VAL A 150 -2.44 9.40 15.97
CA VAL A 150 -1.10 9.18 16.54
C VAL A 150 -0.05 10.08 15.88
N CYS A 151 -0.05 10.14 14.54
CA CYS A 151 0.91 10.95 13.79
C CYS A 151 0.72 12.45 14.01
N ASP A 152 -0.52 12.93 14.06
CA ASP A 152 -0.82 14.33 14.32
C ASP A 152 -0.39 14.74 15.73
N ALA A 153 -0.70 13.94 16.75
CA ALA A 153 -0.30 14.21 18.13
C ALA A 153 1.23 14.28 18.27
N TYR A 154 1.96 13.40 17.58
CA TYR A 154 3.42 13.45 17.52
C TYR A 154 3.93 14.75 16.90
N LEU A 155 3.40 15.14 15.74
CA LEU A 155 3.81 16.36 15.05
C LEU A 155 3.46 17.61 15.88
N GLU A 156 2.29 17.65 16.50
CA GLU A 156 1.87 18.74 17.36
C GLU A 156 2.82 18.90 18.56
N ALA A 157 3.20 17.81 19.22
CA ALA A 157 4.16 17.84 20.31
C ALA A 157 5.52 18.41 19.87
N ILE A 158 6.04 17.97 18.73
CA ILE A 158 7.32 18.44 18.19
C ILE A 158 7.28 19.94 17.86
N TYR A 159 6.27 20.39 17.09
CA TYR A 159 6.24 21.77 16.62
C TYR A 159 5.83 22.76 17.70
N THR A 160 4.89 22.40 18.58
CA THR A 160 4.52 23.26 19.71
C THR A 160 5.66 23.40 20.72
N SER A 161 6.42 22.34 20.98
CA SER A 161 7.62 22.44 21.81
C SER A 161 8.72 23.27 21.16
N SER A 162 8.94 23.14 19.85
CA SER A 162 9.94 23.97 19.14
C SER A 162 9.60 25.47 19.16
N ALA A 163 8.32 25.83 19.10
CA ALA A 163 7.85 27.21 19.12
C ALA A 163 7.96 27.88 20.51
N ARG A 164 8.15 27.10 21.58
CA ARG A 164 8.28 27.63 22.95
C ARG A 164 9.71 27.97 23.37
N PHE A 165 10.71 27.52 22.61
CA PHE A 165 12.13 27.72 22.91
C PHE A 165 12.92 28.37 21.75
N GLY A 166 12.22 28.91 20.76
CA GLY A 166 12.77 29.66 19.63
C GLY A 166 12.57 31.15 19.77
#